data_AF-A0A963D6X4-F1
#
_entry.id   AF-A0A963D6X4-F1
#
_cell.length_a   1.000
_cell.length_b   1.000
_cell.length_c   1.000
_cell.angle_alpha   90.00
_cell.angle_beta   90.00
_cell.angle_gamma   90.00
#
_symmetry.space_group_name_H-M   'P 1'
#
loop_
_entity.id
_entity.type
_entity.pdbx_description
1 polymer ?
#
loop_
_entity_poly.entity_id
_entity_poly.type
_entity_poly.pdbx_seq_one_letter_code
_entity_poly.pdbx_strand_id
1 'polypeptide(L)' 'MPRNDPVPRRIVKCPNCGKPSEWSADNRWRPFCSERCRKIDLGAWASDEYKVPGSEPDPGELEH' A
#
# COMPACT_ATOMS: atom_id res chain seq x y z
N MET A 1 6.65 -35.64 1.82
CA MET A 1 5.62 -35.21 2.80
C MET A 1 5.77 -33.71 2.98
N PRO A 2 4.71 -32.88 2.85
CA PRO A 2 4.84 -31.45 3.05
C PRO A 2 5.21 -31.21 4.52
N ARG A 3 6.33 -30.51 4.77
CA ARG A 3 6.76 -30.15 6.12
C ARG A 3 5.64 -29.31 6.75
N ASN A 4 5.12 -29.79 7.86
CA ASN A 4 4.05 -29.15 8.64
C ASN A 4 4.64 -28.05 9.54
N ASP A 5 5.45 -27.16 8.95
CA ASP A 5 6.08 -26.07 9.68
C ASP A 5 5.05 -24.97 9.94
N PRO A 6 4.85 -24.53 11.20
CA PRO A 6 4.01 -23.39 11.48
C PRO A 6 4.64 -22.16 10.84
N VAL A 7 4.03 -21.67 9.75
CA VAL A 7 4.47 -20.44 9.09
C VAL A 7 4.55 -19.35 10.16
N PRO A 8 5.70 -18.69 10.36
CA PRO A 8 5.85 -17.72 11.42
C PRO A 8 4.80 -16.62 11.24
N ARG A 9 3.92 -16.46 12.24
CA ARG A 9 2.89 -15.41 12.29
C ARG A 9 3.58 -14.06 12.45
N ARG A 10 4.01 -13.47 11.34
CA ARG A 10 4.59 -12.13 11.30
C ARG A 10 3.44 -11.12 11.36
N ILE A 11 3.48 -10.19 12.31
CA ILE A 11 2.47 -9.12 12.41
C ILE A 11 3.09 -7.81 11.88
N VAL A 12 2.37 -7.11 11.01
CA VAL A 12 2.74 -5.78 10.50
C VAL A 12 1.68 -4.74 10.85
N LYS A 13 2.00 -3.45 10.71
CA LYS A 13 1.00 -2.38 10.85
C LYS A 13 0.25 -2.20 9.53
N CYS A 14 -1.08 -2.14 9.60
CA CYS A 14 -1.93 -1.82 8.46
C CYS A 14 -1.62 -0.38 7.98
N PRO A 15 -1.28 -0.15 6.71
CA PRO A 15 -0.94 1.18 6.23
C PRO A 15 -2.13 2.16 6.24
N ASN A 16 -3.36 1.66 6.12
CA ASN A 16 -4.56 2.49 6.12
C ASN A 16 -5.02 2.95 7.53
N CYS A 17 -4.72 2.19 8.59
CA CYS A 17 -5.28 2.48 9.92
C CYS A 17 -4.36 2.18 11.11
N GLY A 18 -3.13 1.70 10.87
CA GLY A 18 -2.13 1.39 11.90
C GLY A 18 -2.38 0.13 12.73
N LYS A 19 -3.54 -0.53 12.59
CA LYS A 19 -3.89 -1.74 13.34
C LYS A 19 -2.95 -2.92 13.01
N PRO A 20 -2.72 -3.86 13.95
CA PRO A 20 -1.97 -5.07 13.66
C PRO A 20 -2.65 -5.89 12.56
N SER A 21 -1.85 -6.37 11.61
CA SER A 21 -2.25 -7.14 10.45
C SER A 21 -1.37 -8.37 10.33
N GLU A 22 -1.99 -9.55 10.24
CA GLU A 22 -1.24 -10.80 10.13
C GLU A 22 -0.68 -10.99 8.73
N TRP A 23 0.64 -11.16 8.64
CA TRP A 23 1.40 -11.50 7.45
C TRP A 23 1.53 -13.01 7.32
N SER A 24 0.40 -13.69 7.16
CA SER A 24 0.30 -15.14 6.92
C SER A 24 -0.62 -15.45 5.74
N ALA A 25 -0.43 -16.61 5.09
CA ALA A 25 -1.26 -17.10 4.00
C ALA A 25 -2.77 -17.02 4.27
N ASP A 26 -3.17 -17.13 5.54
CA ASP A 26 -4.55 -17.08 6.01
C ASP A 26 -5.20 -15.69 5.81
N ASN A 27 -4.46 -14.60 6.04
CA ASN A 27 -4.96 -13.25 5.83
C ASN A 27 -4.95 -12.88 4.34
N ARG A 28 -6.08 -12.98 3.64
CA ARG A 28 -6.19 -12.63 2.21
C ARG A 28 -6.02 -11.14 1.91
N TRP A 29 -5.98 -10.28 2.92
CA TRP A 29 -5.96 -8.82 2.78
C TRP A 29 -4.61 -8.17 3.11
N ARG A 30 -3.55 -8.95 3.35
CA ARG A 30 -2.18 -8.43 3.56
C ARG A 30 -1.82 -7.37 2.50
N PRO A 31 -1.15 -6.25 2.88
CA PRO A 31 -0.69 -5.87 4.22
C PRO A 31 -1.80 -5.34 5.17
N PHE A 32 -3.04 -5.25 4.72
CA PHE A 32 -4.14 -4.63 5.45
C PHE A 32 -4.76 -5.57 6.49
N CYS A 33 -5.29 -4.97 7.56
CA CYS A 33 -5.96 -5.72 8.63
C CYS A 33 -7.35 -6.26 8.20
N SER A 34 -7.93 -5.75 7.11
CA SER A 34 -9.26 -6.15 6.63
C SER A 34 -9.50 -5.71 5.18
N GLU A 35 -10.51 -6.31 4.55
CA GLU A 35 -10.98 -5.92 3.21
C GLU A 35 -11.31 -4.42 3.12
N ARG A 36 -11.96 -3.87 4.16
CA ARG A 36 -12.32 -2.45 4.23
C ARG A 36 -11.09 -1.56 4.06
N CYS A 37 -10.00 -1.87 4.75
CA CYS A 37 -8.77 -1.10 4.65
C CYS A 37 -8.12 -1.22 3.26
N ARG A 38 -8.17 -2.41 2.63
CA ARG A 38 -7.72 -2.60 1.24
C ARG A 38 -8.54 -1.75 0.26
N LYS A 39 -9.86 -1.70 0.42
CA LYS A 39 -10.76 -0.94 -0.46
C LYS A 39 -10.55 0.57 -0.33
N ILE A 40 -10.34 1.07 0.90
CA ILE A 40 -10.05 2.50 1.12
C ILE A 40 -8.73 2.89 0.47
N ASP A 41 -7.68 2.06 0.61
CA ASP A 41 -6.39 2.28 -0.03
C ASP A 41 -6.55 2.40 -1.55
N LEU A 42 -7.23 1.45 -2.20
CA LEU A 42 -7.52 1.54 -3.63
C LEU A 42 -8.31 2.81 -4.03
N GLY A 43 -9.22 3.27 -3.17
CA GLY A 43 -9.94 4.53 -3.37
C GLY A 43 -9.03 5.75 -3.30
N ALA A 44 -8.08 5.78 -2.36
CA ALA A 44 -7.11 6.87 -2.22
C ALA A 44 -6.12 6.96 -3.39
N TRP A 45 -5.84 5.85 -4.09
CA TRP A 45 -5.06 5.86 -5.33
C TRP A 45 -5.88 6.28 -6.55
N ALA A 46 -7.19 5.97 -6.57
CA ALA A 46 -8.09 6.37 -7.65
C ALA A 46 -8.52 7.84 -7.55
N SER A 47 -8.57 8.37 -6.33
CA SER A 47 -8.66 9.80 -6.07
C SER A 47 -7.27 10.39 -6.30
N ASP A 48 -7.00 10.83 -7.53
CA ASP A 48 -5.83 11.60 -7.96
C ASP A 48 -5.72 12.93 -7.18
N GLU A 49 -5.54 12.87 -5.86
CA GLU A 49 -5.19 14.00 -5.00
C GLU A 49 -3.65 14.12 -4.89
N TYR A 50 -2.92 13.35 -5.70
CA TYR A 50 -1.54 13.66 -6.02
C TYR A 50 -1.50 14.74 -7.09
N LYS A 51 -1.83 15.97 -6.69
CA LYS A 51 -1.34 17.13 -7.40
C LYS A 51 0.19 17.08 -7.27
N VAL A 52 0.87 16.53 -8.27
CA VAL A 52 2.31 16.75 -8.43
C VAL A 52 2.46 18.28 -8.40
N PRO A 53 3.16 18.87 -7.42
CA PRO A 53 3.54 20.27 -7.56
C PRO A 53 4.42 20.28 -8.80
N GLY A 54 3.84 20.70 -9.93
CA GLY A 54 4.59 20.90 -11.15
C GLY A 54 5.73 21.83 -10.76
N SER A 55 6.96 21.34 -10.80
CA SER A 55 8.10 22.25 -10.94
C SER A 55 7.74 23.11 -12.14
N GLU A 56 7.65 24.41 -11.90
CA GLU A 56 7.46 25.44 -12.91
C GLU A 56 8.33 25.08 -14.13
N PRO A 57 7.81 25.22 -15.37
CA PRO A 57 8.64 24.99 -16.54
C PRO A 57 9.85 25.93 -16.45
N ASP A 58 11.04 25.34 -16.40
CA ASP A 58 12.29 26.09 -16.49
C ASP A 58 12.25 26.87 -17.82
N PRO A 59 12.30 28.22 -17.80
CA PRO A 59 12.19 29.04 -19.01
C PRO A 59 13.49 29.04 -19.85
N GLY A 60 14.23 27.93 -19.89
CA GLY A 60 15.57 27.83 -20.46
C GLY A 60 15.69 27.15 -21.83
N GLU A 61 14.67 26.45 -22.34
CA GLU A 61 14.80 25.68 -23.60
C GLU A 61 14.05 26.35 -24.76
N LEU A 62 14.55 27.52 -25.16
CA LEU A 62 14.23 28.20 -26.42
C LEU A 62 15.54 28.68 -27.07
N GLU A 63 16.46 27.76 -27.32
CA GLU A 63 17.47 27.88 -28.37
C GLU A 63 17.93 26.47 -28.74
N HIS A 64 17.55 26.01 -29.93
CA HIS A 64 18.35 25.28 -30.94
C HIS A 64 17.48 25.09 -32.19
#